data_AF-A0A3A4UQ23-F1
#
_entry.id   AF-A0A3A4UQ23-F1
#
_cell.length_a   1.000
_cell.length_b   1.000
_cell.length_c   1.000
_cell.angle_alpha   90.00
_cell.angle_beta   90.00
_cell.angle_gamma   90.00
#
_symmetry.space_group_name_H-M   'P 1'
#
loop_
_entity.id
_entity.type
_entity.pdbx_description
1 polymer ?
#
loop_
_entity_poly.entity_id
_entity_poly.type
_entity_poly.pdbx_seq_one_letter_code
_entity_poly.pdbx_strand_id
1 'polypeptide(L)'
;MFQLLYDPLGEIKKARHQQFGKILLYLVTASLFYTVGLLFFAWRYFPERLTPPMIANGILLALFGIMTVVLLASFFFALAFHVLDGKGGYYEGLAMTVLALVPEAVFTFFAGALTFAPMGIYVGLALLAYGWVLAFAIFFRAGKELFELDYAGVFAGFVATLVPLVFVGVLGWLLYGL
;
A
#
# COMPACT_ATOMS: atom_id res chain seq x y z
N MET A 1 -9.43 -1.46 10.81
CA MET A 1 -7.97 -1.48 10.56
C MET A 1 -7.31 -2.62 11.31
N PHE A 2 -7.25 -2.63 12.65
CA PHE A 2 -6.69 -3.77 13.41
C PHE A 2 -7.45 -5.09 13.22
N GLN A 3 -8.78 -5.03 13.02
CA GLN A 3 -9.57 -6.22 12.69
C GLN A 3 -9.14 -6.87 11.36
N LEU A 4 -8.62 -6.10 10.40
CA LEU A 4 -8.07 -6.64 9.16
C LEU A 4 -6.76 -7.40 9.40
N LEU A 5 -5.98 -7.01 10.41
CA LEU A 5 -4.76 -7.72 10.80
C LEU A 5 -5.08 -9.04 11.52
N TYR A 6 -6.20 -9.07 12.26
CA TYR A 6 -6.61 -10.23 13.03
C TYR A 6 -7.44 -11.24 12.21
N ASP A 7 -8.37 -10.76 11.38
CA ASP A 7 -9.24 -11.56 10.51
C ASP A 7 -9.29 -10.96 9.09
N PRO A 8 -8.22 -11.14 8.29
CA PRO A 8 -8.19 -10.60 6.93
C PRO A 8 -9.24 -11.22 6.02
N LEU A 9 -9.56 -12.51 6.21
CA LEU A 9 -10.51 -13.24 5.38
C LEU A 9 -11.95 -12.74 5.58
N GLY A 10 -12.37 -12.54 6.83
CA GLY A 10 -13.69 -12.00 7.13
C GLY A 10 -13.88 -10.60 6.56
N GLU A 11 -12.85 -9.75 6.61
CA GLU A 11 -12.91 -8.40 6.07
C GLU A 11 -12.91 -8.35 4.53
N ILE A 12 -12.11 -9.19 3.86
CA ILE A 12 -12.12 -9.31 2.38
C ILE A 12 -13.50 -9.75 1.88
N LYS A 13 -14.11 -10.75 2.52
CA LYS A 13 -15.45 -11.24 2.13
C LYS A 13 -16.55 -10.20 2.34
N LYS A 14 -16.43 -9.36 3.38
CA LYS A 14 -17.34 -8.21 3.59
C LYS A 14 -17.16 -7.14 2.52
N ALA A 15 -15.94 -6.91 2.04
CA ALA A 15 -15.68 -5.92 0.99
C ALA A 15 -16.37 -6.27 -0.34
N ARG A 16 -16.57 -7.56 -0.64
CA ARG A 16 -17.37 -8.01 -1.80
C ARG A 16 -18.81 -7.48 -1.78
N HIS A 17 -19.35 -7.15 -0.60
CA HIS A 17 -20.71 -6.64 -0.41
C HIS A 17 -20.67 -5.13 -0.14
N GLN A 18 -20.56 -4.34 -1.22
CA GLN A 18 -20.58 -2.87 -1.29
C GLN A 18 -20.46 -2.11 0.05
N GLN A 19 -19.22 -1.93 0.52
CA GLN A 19 -18.88 -1.00 1.61
C GLN A 19 -17.84 0.02 1.16
N PHE A 20 -18.16 0.81 0.13
CA PHE A 20 -17.25 1.79 -0.47
C PHE A 20 -16.69 2.78 0.57
N GLY A 21 -17.55 3.31 1.44
CA GLY A 21 -17.14 4.25 2.49
C GLY A 21 -16.12 3.66 3.48
N LYS A 22 -16.23 2.37 3.79
CA LYS A 22 -15.28 1.68 4.69
C LYS A 22 -13.90 1.53 4.04
N ILE A 23 -13.86 1.23 2.75
CA ILE A 23 -12.61 1.14 1.98
C ILE A 23 -11.94 2.51 1.90
N LEU A 24 -12.70 3.58 1.61
CA LEU A 24 -12.13 4.94 1.63
C LEU A 24 -11.60 5.32 3.02
N LEU A 25 -12.32 4.97 4.09
CA LEU A 25 -11.84 5.21 5.45
C LEU A 25 -10.53 4.46 5.72
N TYR A 26 -10.40 3.22 5.24
CA TYR A 26 -9.14 2.48 5.33
C TYR A 26 -8.01 3.14 4.54
N LEU A 27 -8.27 3.64 3.34
CA LEU A 27 -7.28 4.38 2.55
C LEU A 27 -6.79 5.64 3.28
N VAL A 28 -7.72 6.46 3.79
CA VAL A 28 -7.38 7.69 4.53
C VAL A 28 -6.60 7.34 5.80
N THR A 29 -7.05 6.35 6.56
CA THR A 29 -6.38 5.95 7.81
C THR A 29 -5.00 5.35 7.52
N ALA A 30 -4.86 4.50 6.51
CA ALA A 30 -3.57 3.94 6.10
C ALA A 30 -2.61 5.05 5.67
N SER A 31 -3.08 6.01 4.86
CA SER A 31 -2.26 7.16 4.42
C SER A 31 -1.78 8.02 5.59
N LEU A 32 -2.63 8.23 6.61
CA LEU A 32 -2.26 8.92 7.85
C LEU A 32 -1.18 8.15 8.62
N PHE A 33 -1.37 6.84 8.84
CA PHE A 33 -0.39 6.01 9.54
C PHE A 33 0.96 6.00 8.81
N TYR A 34 0.95 5.87 7.49
CA TYR A 34 2.14 5.96 6.66
C TYR A 34 2.85 7.30 6.83
N THR A 35 2.10 8.39 6.71
CA THR A 35 2.67 9.75 6.77
C THR A 35 3.32 10.00 8.12
N VAL A 36 2.66 9.61 9.21
CA VAL A 36 3.21 9.78 10.56
C VAL A 36 4.42 8.86 10.78
N GLY A 37 4.37 7.61 10.30
CA GLY A 37 5.51 6.69 10.38
C GLY A 37 6.74 7.22 9.63
N LEU A 38 6.55 7.70 8.41
CA LEU A 38 7.61 8.33 7.61
C LEU A 38 8.15 9.59 8.27
N LEU A 39 7.27 10.40 8.89
CA LEU A 39 7.69 11.59 9.64
C LEU A 39 8.56 11.22 10.83
N PHE A 40 8.25 10.15 11.57
CA PHE A 40 9.12 9.66 12.65
C PHE A 40 10.51 9.27 12.14
N PHE A 41 10.60 8.55 11.03
CA PHE A 41 11.89 8.24 10.38
C PHE A 41 12.64 9.51 9.98
N ALA A 42 11.96 10.43 9.29
CA ALA A 42 12.56 11.67 8.83
C ALA A 42 13.08 12.51 10.00
N TRP A 43 12.31 12.59 11.09
CA TRP A 43 12.70 13.30 12.31
C TRP A 43 13.94 12.67 12.93
N ARG A 44 13.94 11.35 13.09
CA ARG A 44 15.04 10.67 13.76
C ARG A 44 16.37 10.79 13.00
N TYR A 45 16.35 10.64 11.69
CA TYR A 45 17.57 10.50 10.88
C TYR A 45 17.97 11.76 10.11
N PHE A 46 17.04 12.68 9.87
CA PHE A 46 17.30 13.91 9.10
C PHE A 46 16.77 15.18 9.79
N PRO A 47 16.98 15.37 11.11
CA PRO A 47 16.36 16.48 11.84
C PRO A 47 16.76 17.85 11.29
N GLU A 48 18.00 17.99 10.81
CA GLU A 48 18.52 19.26 10.30
C GLU A 48 17.93 19.67 8.95
N ARG A 49 17.27 18.74 8.24
CA ARG A 49 16.57 19.00 6.98
C ARG A 49 15.10 19.30 7.16
N LEU A 50 14.58 19.22 8.39
CA LEU A 50 13.16 19.40 8.69
C LEU A 50 12.87 20.85 9.10
N THR A 51 12.84 21.74 8.11
CA THR A 51 12.26 23.08 8.31
C THR A 51 10.73 22.98 8.38
N PRO A 52 10.03 23.86 9.12
CA PRO A 52 8.57 23.82 9.20
C PRO A 52 7.85 23.79 7.84
N PRO A 53 8.28 24.58 6.82
CA PRO A 53 7.69 24.48 5.47
C PRO A 53 7.94 23.14 4.80
N MET A 54 9.13 22.53 4.97
CA MET A 54 9.43 21.21 4.42
C MET A 54 8.63 20.10 5.09
N ILE A 55 8.40 20.18 6.39
CA ILE A 55 7.53 19.24 7.12
C ILE A 55 6.11 19.32 6.58
N ALA A 56 5.55 20.54 6.47
CA ALA A 56 4.20 20.74 5.97
C ALA A 56 4.03 20.20 4.52
N ASN A 57 4.96 20.55 3.63
CA ASN A 57 4.95 20.06 2.25
C ASN A 57 5.16 18.54 2.17
N GLY A 58 6.04 17.98 3.00
CA GLY A 58 6.28 16.54 3.07
C GLY A 58 5.06 15.76 3.54
N ILE A 59 4.34 16.27 4.54
CA ILE A 59 3.07 15.68 5.02
C ILE A 59 2.01 15.69 3.91
N LEU A 60 1.84 16.82 3.22
CA LEU A 60 0.88 16.93 2.13
C LEU A 60 1.24 15.98 0.98
N LEU A 61 2.53 15.95 0.60
CA LEU A 61 3.03 15.06 -0.45
C LEU A 61 2.81 13.58 -0.08
N ALA A 62 3.11 13.19 1.16
CA ALA A 62 2.91 11.81 1.61
C ALA A 62 1.42 11.44 1.64
N LEU A 63 0.57 12.27 2.25
CA LEU A 63 -0.87 11.99 2.35
C LEU A 63 -1.53 11.87 0.99
N PHE A 64 -1.42 12.91 0.17
CA PHE A 64 -2.10 12.94 -1.13
C PHE A 64 -1.38 12.06 -2.15
N GLY A 65 -0.06 11.98 -2.11
CA GLY A 65 0.73 11.12 -2.99
C GLY A 65 0.38 9.64 -2.82
N ILE A 66 0.30 9.14 -1.58
CA ILE A 66 -0.08 7.74 -1.31
C ILE A 66 -1.50 7.48 -1.83
N MET A 67 -2.45 8.37 -1.54
CA MET A 67 -3.83 8.20 -2.02
C MET A 67 -3.90 8.18 -3.55
N THR A 68 -3.21 9.09 -4.22
CA THR A 68 -3.16 9.13 -5.69
C THR A 68 -2.53 7.87 -6.27
N VAL A 69 -1.40 7.41 -5.73
CA VAL A 69 -0.72 6.19 -6.18
C VAL A 69 -1.64 4.97 -6.01
N VAL A 70 -2.33 4.85 -4.87
CA VAL A 70 -3.23 3.72 -4.61
C VAL A 70 -4.42 3.75 -5.58
N LEU A 71 -5.04 4.90 -5.81
CA LEU A 71 -6.16 5.02 -6.76
C LEU A 71 -5.73 4.64 -8.19
N LEU A 72 -4.57 5.13 -8.64
CA LEU A 72 -4.02 4.80 -9.96
C LEU A 72 -3.68 3.31 -10.06
N ALA A 73 -2.97 2.76 -9.08
CA ALA A 73 -2.62 1.33 -9.06
C ALA A 73 -3.88 0.45 -9.10
N SER A 74 -4.91 0.81 -8.34
CA SER A 74 -6.19 0.11 -8.30
C SER A 74 -6.87 0.07 -9.66
N PHE A 75 -6.79 1.16 -10.42
CA PHE A 75 -7.32 1.23 -11.78
C PHE A 75 -6.61 0.25 -12.72
N PHE A 76 -5.28 0.23 -12.71
CA PHE A 76 -4.51 -0.69 -13.53
C PHE A 76 -4.72 -2.16 -13.15
N PHE A 77 -4.78 -2.46 -11.85
CA PHE A 77 -5.08 -3.83 -11.39
C PHE A 77 -6.49 -4.27 -11.80
N ALA A 78 -7.49 -3.40 -11.68
CA ALA A 78 -8.84 -3.71 -12.13
C ALA A 78 -8.88 -4.00 -13.63
N LEU A 79 -8.18 -3.20 -14.44
CA LEU A 79 -8.08 -3.43 -15.88
C LEU A 79 -7.35 -4.73 -16.22
N ALA A 80 -6.20 -4.99 -15.58
CA ALA A 80 -5.40 -6.18 -15.82
C ALA A 80 -6.18 -7.45 -15.44
N PHE A 81 -6.84 -7.47 -14.29
CA PHE A 81 -7.63 -8.62 -13.85
C PHE A 81 -8.91 -8.79 -14.66
N HIS A 82 -9.53 -7.71 -15.14
CA HIS A 82 -10.66 -7.82 -16.05
C HIS A 82 -10.29 -8.48 -17.38
N VAL A 83 -9.11 -8.16 -17.93
CA VAL A 83 -8.58 -8.81 -19.16
C VAL A 83 -8.25 -10.29 -18.92
N LEU A 84 -7.94 -10.68 -17.69
CA LEU A 84 -7.69 -12.07 -17.28
C LEU A 84 -8.98 -12.81 -16.89
N ASP A 85 -10.13 -12.39 -17.40
CA ASP A 85 -11.46 -12.94 -17.10
C ASP A 85 -11.91 -12.81 -15.62
N GLY A 86 -11.31 -11.89 -14.86
CA GLY A 86 -11.72 -11.58 -13.50
C GLY A 86 -13.08 -10.87 -13.45
N LYS A 87 -13.99 -11.34 -12.59
CA LYS A 87 -15.39 -10.86 -12.54
C LYS A 87 -15.63 -9.58 -11.73
N GLY A 88 -14.59 -8.79 -11.49
CA GLY A 88 -14.64 -7.55 -10.69
C GLY A 88 -14.43 -6.29 -11.51
N GLY A 89 -14.82 -5.14 -10.95
CA GLY A 89 -14.59 -3.81 -11.52
C GLY A 89 -13.57 -3.00 -10.72
N TYR A 90 -13.59 -1.68 -10.92
CA TYR A 90 -12.67 -0.76 -10.25
C TYR A 90 -12.75 -0.84 -8.72
N TYR A 91 -13.94 -1.10 -8.17
CA TYR A 91 -14.14 -1.16 -6.73
C TYR A 91 -13.38 -2.32 -6.10
N GLU A 92 -13.41 -3.50 -6.71
CA GLU A 92 -12.69 -4.69 -6.27
C GLU A 92 -11.18 -4.46 -6.31
N GLY A 93 -10.70 -3.77 -7.36
CA GLY A 93 -9.31 -3.35 -7.48
C GLY A 93 -8.91 -2.40 -6.34
N LEU A 94 -9.75 -1.42 -6.04
CA LEU A 94 -9.55 -0.49 -4.94
C LEU A 94 -9.59 -1.17 -3.57
N ALA A 95 -10.54 -2.08 -3.35
CA ALA A 95 -10.64 -2.82 -2.11
C ALA A 95 -9.40 -3.70 -1.91
N MET A 96 -8.96 -4.41 -2.95
CA MET A 96 -7.78 -5.26 -2.90
C MET A 96 -6.51 -4.48 -2.53
N THR A 97 -6.22 -3.38 -3.21
CA THR A 97 -5.02 -2.57 -2.95
C THR A 97 -5.06 -1.92 -1.58
N VAL A 98 -6.20 -1.34 -1.19
CA VAL A 98 -6.35 -0.66 0.10
C VAL A 98 -6.22 -1.64 1.26
N LEU A 99 -6.86 -2.81 1.17
CA LEU A 99 -6.75 -3.83 2.21
C LEU A 99 -5.32 -4.36 2.35
N ALA A 100 -4.60 -4.50 1.23
CA ALA A 100 -3.18 -4.88 1.24
C ALA A 100 -2.28 -3.80 1.87
N LEU A 101 -2.59 -2.51 1.67
CA LEU A 101 -1.79 -1.39 2.20
C LEU A 101 -1.91 -1.23 3.73
N VAL A 102 -3.05 -1.59 4.31
CA VAL A 102 -3.32 -1.42 5.75
C VAL A 102 -2.24 -2.04 6.66
N PRO A 103 -1.85 -3.33 6.55
CA PRO A 103 -0.77 -3.87 7.38
C PRO A 103 0.51 -3.06 7.21
N GLU A 104 0.95 -2.83 5.97
CA GLU A 104 2.16 -2.08 5.68
C GLU A 104 2.17 -0.70 6.37
N ALA A 105 1.04 0.02 6.33
CA ALA A 105 0.88 1.31 6.98
C ALA A 105 1.00 1.22 8.51
N VAL A 106 0.34 0.24 9.13
CA VAL A 106 0.40 0.02 10.58
C VAL A 106 1.83 -0.29 11.02
N PHE A 107 2.50 -1.20 10.32
CA PHE A 107 3.87 -1.58 10.65
C PHE A 107 4.86 -0.45 10.39
N THR A 108 4.65 0.37 9.35
CA THR A 108 5.46 1.57 9.09
C THR A 108 5.36 2.58 10.21
N PHE A 109 4.15 2.81 10.73
CA PHE A 109 3.95 3.68 11.89
C PHE A 109 4.72 3.18 13.12
N PHE A 110 4.55 1.91 13.48
CA PHE A 110 5.23 1.34 14.65
C PHE A 110 6.76 1.25 14.46
N ALA A 111 7.22 0.90 13.26
CA ALA A 111 8.63 0.90 12.94
C ALA A 111 9.25 2.30 13.09
N GLY A 112 8.56 3.33 12.58
CA GLY A 112 8.97 4.73 12.75
C GLY A 112 9.04 5.13 14.22
N ALA A 113 8.01 4.81 15.01
CA ALA A 113 7.98 5.11 16.44
C ALA A 113 9.12 4.41 17.22
N LEU A 114 9.45 3.18 16.84
CA LEU A 114 10.53 2.42 17.48
C LEU A 114 11.93 2.97 17.20
N THR A 115 12.11 3.81 16.17
CA THR A 115 13.42 4.42 15.88
C THR A 115 13.96 5.31 17.02
N PHE A 116 13.10 5.71 17.95
CA PHE A 116 13.46 6.47 19.16
C PHE A 116 13.89 5.60 20.35
N ALA A 117 13.66 4.28 20.30
CA ALA A 117 14.08 3.36 21.34
C ALA A 117 15.50 2.81 21.10
N PRO A 118 16.28 2.48 22.15
CA PRO A 118 17.55 1.76 22.01
C PRO A 118 17.34 0.45 21.24
N MET A 119 18.19 0.17 20.25
CA MET A 119 18.07 -1.00 19.34
C MET A 119 16.76 -1.07 18.53
N GLY A 120 15.88 -0.07 18.63
CA GLY A 120 14.56 -0.09 18.01
C GLY A 120 14.59 -0.04 16.48
N ILE A 121 15.71 0.38 15.87
CA ILE A 121 15.90 0.30 14.42
C ILE A 121 15.84 -1.14 13.89
N TYR A 122 16.47 -2.10 14.60
CA TYR A 122 16.52 -3.50 14.16
C TYR A 122 15.13 -4.15 14.26
N VAL A 123 14.42 -3.86 15.35
CA VAL A 123 13.04 -4.31 15.54
C VAL A 123 12.11 -3.64 14.51
N GLY A 124 12.32 -2.35 14.24
CA GLY A 124 11.57 -1.60 13.22
C GLY A 124 11.74 -2.17 11.82
N LEU A 125 12.97 -2.54 11.43
CA LEU A 125 13.22 -3.20 10.14
C LEU A 125 12.51 -4.56 10.04
N ALA A 126 12.51 -5.35 11.12
CA ALA A 126 11.77 -6.61 11.16
C ALA A 126 10.26 -6.40 11.03
N LEU A 127 9.70 -5.36 11.68
CA LEU A 127 8.29 -5.01 11.54
C LEU A 127 7.94 -4.56 10.12
N LEU A 128 8.80 -3.75 9.48
CA LEU A 128 8.60 -3.35 8.08
C LEU A 128 8.57 -4.58 7.17
N ALA A 129 9.58 -5.45 7.28
CA ALA A 129 9.64 -6.68 6.48
C ALA A 129 8.38 -7.54 6.68
N TYR A 130 7.93 -7.70 7.93
CA TYR A 130 6.72 -8.45 8.24
C TYR A 130 5.45 -7.78 7.68
N GLY A 131 5.35 -6.45 7.75
CA GLY A 131 4.26 -5.68 7.16
C GLY A 131 4.14 -5.86 5.66
N TRP A 132 5.26 -5.85 4.94
CA TRP A 132 5.32 -6.13 3.51
C TRP A 132 4.86 -7.55 3.17
N VAL A 133 5.33 -8.55 3.91
CA VAL A 133 4.91 -9.96 3.72
C VAL A 133 3.40 -10.10 3.92
N LEU A 134 2.85 -9.50 4.96
CA LEU A 134 1.40 -9.51 5.20
C LEU A 134 0.62 -8.76 4.11
N ALA A 135 1.12 -7.61 3.65
CA ALA A 135 0.52 -6.84 2.56
C ALA A 135 0.40 -7.70 1.30
N PHE A 136 1.47 -8.38 0.89
CA PHE A 136 1.45 -9.29 -0.25
C PHE A 136 0.48 -10.46 -0.04
N ALA A 137 0.49 -11.09 1.14
CA ALA A 137 -0.42 -12.19 1.44
C ALA A 137 -1.90 -11.77 1.32
N ILE A 138 -2.23 -10.59 1.85
CA ILE A 138 -3.58 -10.01 1.74
C ILE A 138 -3.89 -9.64 0.30
N PHE A 139 -2.95 -9.05 -0.44
CA PHE A 139 -3.13 -8.71 -1.87
C PHE A 139 -3.50 -9.93 -2.70
N PHE A 140 -2.70 -11.01 -2.64
CA PHE A 140 -2.98 -12.23 -3.40
C PHE A 140 -4.30 -12.89 -2.97
N ARG A 141 -4.60 -12.87 -1.67
CA ARG A 141 -5.86 -13.43 -1.18
C ARG A 141 -7.06 -12.60 -1.62
N ALA A 142 -6.98 -11.28 -1.52
CA ALA A 142 -8.03 -10.37 -1.94
C ALA A 142 -8.25 -10.42 -3.45
N GLY A 143 -7.19 -10.48 -4.25
CA GLY A 143 -7.28 -10.69 -5.70
C GLY A 143 -8.06 -11.97 -6.03
N LYS A 144 -7.70 -13.10 -5.40
CA LYS A 144 -8.41 -14.37 -5.58
C LYS A 144 -9.89 -14.29 -5.22
N GLU A 145 -10.20 -13.73 -4.05
CA GLU A 145 -11.58 -13.74 -3.51
C GLU A 145 -12.48 -12.69 -4.15
N LEU A 146 -11.96 -11.52 -4.50
CA LEU A 146 -12.72 -10.41 -5.06
C LEU A 146 -12.91 -10.52 -6.58
N PHE A 147 -11.88 -10.98 -7.31
CA PHE A 147 -11.94 -11.12 -8.77
C PHE A 147 -12.30 -12.55 -9.23
N GLU A 148 -12.47 -13.49 -8.30
CA GLU A 148 -12.71 -14.92 -8.58
C GLU A 148 -11.60 -15.59 -9.42
N LEU A 149 -10.38 -15.05 -9.36
CA LEU A 149 -9.21 -15.59 -10.06
C LEU A 149 -8.49 -16.65 -9.22
N ASP A 150 -7.75 -17.54 -9.87
CA ASP A 150 -6.78 -18.38 -9.18
C ASP A 150 -5.50 -17.59 -8.85
N TYR A 151 -4.63 -18.15 -8.00
CA TYR A 151 -3.41 -17.44 -7.61
C TYR A 151 -2.46 -17.18 -8.78
N ALA A 152 -2.48 -18.04 -9.82
CA ALA A 152 -1.70 -17.84 -11.03
C ALA A 152 -2.21 -16.63 -11.83
N GLY A 153 -3.53 -16.48 -12.00
CA GLY A 153 -4.13 -15.30 -12.63
C GLY A 153 -3.86 -14.02 -11.87
N VAL A 154 -3.96 -14.04 -10.53
CA VAL A 154 -3.59 -12.88 -9.70
C VAL A 154 -2.12 -12.51 -9.85
N PHE A 155 -1.23 -13.51 -9.90
CA PHE A 155 0.20 -13.29 -10.16
C PHE A 155 0.46 -12.71 -11.55
N ALA A 156 -0.20 -13.26 -12.58
CA ALA A 156 -0.08 -12.77 -13.95
C ALA A 156 -0.52 -11.31 -14.08
N GLY A 157 -1.67 -10.94 -13.49
CA GLY A 157 -2.12 -9.55 -13.51
C GLY A 157 -1.23 -8.62 -12.67
N PHE A 158 -0.64 -9.12 -11.58
CA PHE A 158 0.38 -8.40 -10.83
C PHE A 158 1.60 -8.07 -11.70
N VAL A 159 2.17 -9.08 -12.36
CA VAL A 159 3.30 -8.89 -13.29
C VAL A 159 2.93 -7.97 -14.45
N ALA A 160 1.75 -8.16 -15.06
CA ALA A 160 1.26 -7.32 -16.15
C ALA A 160 1.15 -5.84 -15.75
N THR A 161 0.79 -5.56 -14.49
CA THR A 161 0.68 -4.20 -13.96
C THR A 161 2.06 -3.60 -13.66
N LEU A 162 3.05 -4.42 -13.31
CA LEU A 162 4.43 -3.98 -13.05
C LEU A 162 5.22 -3.69 -14.33
N VAL A 163 4.96 -4.38 -15.44
CA VAL A 163 5.72 -4.22 -16.69
C VAL A 163 5.72 -2.75 -17.19
N PRO A 164 4.59 -2.03 -17.25
CA PRO A 164 4.58 -0.61 -17.59
C PRO A 164 5.42 0.25 -16.63
N LEU A 165 5.41 -0.04 -15.33
CA LEU A 165 6.19 0.71 -14.34
C LEU A 165 7.69 0.50 -14.53
N VAL A 166 8.12 -0.74 -14.77
CA VAL A 166 9.51 -1.06 -15.11
C VAL A 166 9.90 -0.38 -16.42
N PHE A 167 9.04 -0.43 -17.43
CA PHE A 167 9.31 0.19 -18.73
C PHE A 167 9.46 1.71 -18.64
N VAL A 168 8.58 2.40 -17.89
CA VAL A 168 8.71 3.83 -17.60
C VAL A 168 9.98 4.13 -16.81
N GLY A 169 10.33 3.29 -15.83
CA GLY A 169 11.58 3.42 -15.08
C GLY A 169 12.82 3.33 -15.97
N VAL A 170 12.86 2.35 -16.87
CA VAL A 170 13.95 2.18 -17.85
C VAL A 170 13.98 3.33 -18.85
N LEU A 171 12.84 3.81 -19.34
CA LEU A 171 12.77 4.98 -20.22
C LEU A 171 13.26 6.25 -19.52
N GLY A 172 12.85 6.46 -18.27
CA GLY A 172 13.34 7.56 -17.46
C GLY A 172 14.85 7.48 -17.26
N TRP A 173 15.37 6.28 -16.99
CA TRP A 173 16.80 6.04 -16.89
C TRP A 173 17.55 6.37 -18.19
N LEU A 174 17.04 5.89 -19.33
CA LEU A 174 17.64 6.13 -20.65
C LEU A 174 17.59 7.62 -21.07
N LEU A 175 16.52 8.33 -20.71
CA LEU A 175 16.33 9.74 -21.07
C LEU A 175 17.07 10.71 -20.15
N TYR A 176 17.21 10.38 -18.87
CA TYR A 176 17.73 11.31 -17.85
C TYR A 176 19.06 10.86 -17.21
N GLY A 177 19.57 9.66 -17.53
CA GLY A 177 20.93 9.23 -17.20
C GLY A 177 21.24 9.17 -15.70
N LEU A 178 20.40 8.50 -14.91
CA LEU A 178 20.65 8.23 -13.49
C LEU A 178 21.26 6.84 -13.23
#